data_AF-A0A3A8KID9-F1
#
_entry.id   AF-A0A3A8KID9-F1
#
_cell.length_a   1.000
_cell.length_b   1.000
_cell.length_c   1.000
_cell.angle_alpha   90.00
_cell.angle_beta   90.00
_cell.angle_gamma   90.00
#
_symmetry.space_group_name_H-M   'P 1'
#
loop_
_entity.id
_entity.type
_entity.pdbx_description
1 polymer ?
#
loop_
_entity_poly.entity_id
_entity_poly.type
_entity_poly.pdbx_seq_one_letter_code
_entity_poly.pdbx_strand_id
1 'polypeptide(L)'
;MRTPFPALLLAGGLAVLTACGGDDAPPGPDGTPQEQADPCAPHGHIHREPEGDWCHCDRGYLASEQGLSCVTDPDYVPREGFDFGDKGEHACWHVTNGPFATVTASPERQPRVDDFHTHYTVKLRPENGQSVGTFGFKAWASGDFVLYLSTPDVAVTVKEGERVVEPVGAQATGPFCDGLKQMVGYELTDKVQYTVTFGPTARTGLGLVIEHLQ
;
A
#
# COMPACT_ATOMS: atom_id res chain seq x y z
N MET A 1 51.74 -37.42 17.95
CA MET A 1 51.74 -38.85 17.57
C MET A 1 50.88 -39.63 18.56
N ARG A 2 50.08 -40.57 18.02
CA ARG A 2 49.34 -41.67 18.68
C ARG A 2 48.06 -41.36 19.48
N THR A 3 46.95 -41.77 18.84
CA THR A 3 45.68 -42.27 19.39
C THR A 3 45.87 -43.39 20.44
N PRO A 4 44.81 -43.67 21.23
CA PRO A 4 44.03 -44.89 20.94
C PRO A 4 42.50 -44.73 21.07
N PHE A 5 41.78 -45.42 20.16
CA PHE A 5 40.38 -45.87 20.27
C PHE A 5 40.30 -47.05 21.26
N PRO A 6 39.17 -47.29 21.98
CA PRO A 6 38.02 -48.08 21.46
C PRO A 6 36.67 -47.59 22.05
N ALA A 7 35.45 -48.07 21.77
CA ALA A 7 34.85 -49.10 20.93
C ALA A 7 33.38 -48.68 20.70
N LEU A 8 32.81 -49.19 19.61
CA LEU A 8 31.39 -49.18 19.26
C LEU A 8 30.48 -49.66 20.40
N LEU A 9 29.33 -49.03 20.56
CA LEU A 9 28.06 -49.69 20.85
C LEU A 9 26.95 -49.02 20.02
N LEU A 10 26.42 -49.79 19.05
CA LEU A 10 25.16 -49.51 18.39
C LEU A 10 24.02 -49.68 19.40
N ALA A 11 23.14 -48.68 19.49
CA ALA A 11 21.78 -48.86 19.98
C ALA A 11 20.85 -48.06 19.08
N GLY A 12 19.99 -48.78 18.36
CA GLY A 12 18.91 -48.21 17.57
C GLY A 12 17.89 -47.52 18.46
N GLY A 13 17.41 -46.36 18.01
CA GLY A 13 16.35 -45.61 18.64
C GLY A 13 15.55 -44.90 17.56
N LEU A 14 14.29 -45.31 17.45
CA LEU A 14 13.22 -44.82 16.57
C LEU A 14 13.33 -43.35 16.17
N ALA A 15 13.34 -43.10 14.86
CA ALA A 15 13.00 -41.80 14.30
C ALA A 15 11.49 -41.57 14.50
N VAL A 16 11.14 -40.80 15.52
CA VAL A 16 9.82 -40.18 15.60
C VAL A 16 9.83 -39.03 14.60
N LEU A 17 9.25 -39.25 13.43
CA LEU A 17 8.83 -38.18 12.55
C LEU A 17 7.77 -37.38 13.28
N THR A 18 8.17 -36.26 13.90
CA THR A 18 7.24 -35.19 14.25
C THR A 18 6.73 -34.64 12.93
N ALA A 19 5.55 -35.12 12.53
CA ALA A 19 4.75 -34.48 11.48
C ALA A 19 4.54 -33.02 11.90
N CYS A 20 5.05 -32.09 11.08
CA CYS A 20 4.66 -30.70 11.13
C CYS A 20 3.13 -30.67 11.00
N GLY A 21 2.44 -30.15 12.02
CA GLY A 21 1.03 -29.83 11.92
C GLY A 21 0.89 -28.75 10.85
N GLY A 22 0.43 -29.15 9.67
CA GLY A 22 -0.17 -28.24 8.72
C GLY A 22 -1.56 -27.93 9.23
N ASP A 23 -1.85 -26.64 9.45
CA ASP A 23 -3.21 -26.12 9.54
C ASP A 23 -3.88 -26.18 8.16
N ASP A 24 -3.89 -27.37 7.54
CA ASP A 24 -4.68 -27.62 6.36
C ASP A 24 -6.12 -27.81 6.83
N ALA A 25 -6.93 -26.78 6.62
CA ALA A 25 -8.38 -26.87 6.78
C ALA A 25 -8.88 -28.14 6.09
N PRO A 26 -9.81 -28.91 6.71
CA PRO A 26 -10.30 -30.15 6.11
C PRO A 26 -10.79 -29.86 4.68
N PRO A 27 -10.41 -30.69 3.68
CA PRO A 27 -10.90 -30.50 2.33
C PRO A 27 -12.43 -30.55 2.35
N GLY A 28 -13.06 -29.68 1.55
CA GLY A 28 -14.51 -29.71 1.39
C GLY A 28 -14.99 -31.06 0.85
N PRO A 29 -16.32 -31.32 0.83
CA PRO A 29 -16.88 -32.61 0.38
C PRO A 29 -16.43 -33.05 -1.02
N ASP A 30 -15.92 -32.14 -1.84
CA ASP A 30 -15.42 -32.38 -3.21
C ASP A 30 -13.88 -32.31 -3.34
N GLY A 31 -13.13 -32.27 -2.24
CA GLY A 31 -11.66 -32.28 -2.29
C GLY A 31 -10.99 -30.97 -2.69
N THR A 32 -11.76 -29.90 -2.91
CA THR A 32 -11.24 -28.55 -3.13
C THR A 32 -10.86 -27.91 -1.80
N PRO A 33 -9.69 -27.23 -1.68
CA PRO A 33 -9.42 -26.35 -0.55
C PRO A 33 -10.59 -25.38 -0.40
N GLN A 34 -11.26 -25.36 0.75
CA GLN A 34 -12.25 -24.33 1.02
C GLN A 34 -11.49 -23.01 1.11
N GLU A 35 -11.76 -22.11 0.17
CA GLU A 35 -11.35 -20.73 0.28
C GLU A 35 -11.96 -20.19 1.59
N GLN A 36 -11.09 -19.96 2.58
CA GLN A 36 -11.53 -19.44 3.87
C GLN A 36 -12.06 -18.03 3.62
N ALA A 37 -13.36 -17.85 3.85
CA ALA A 37 -14.02 -16.56 3.68
C ALA A 37 -13.26 -15.48 4.45
N ASP A 38 -13.12 -14.30 3.84
CA ASP A 38 -12.48 -13.15 4.46
C ASP A 38 -13.30 -12.71 5.69
N PRO A 39 -12.77 -12.82 6.92
CA PRO A 39 -13.51 -12.49 8.14
C PRO A 39 -13.72 -10.98 8.32
N CYS A 40 -13.01 -10.16 7.55
CA CYS A 40 -13.15 -8.71 7.55
C CYS A 40 -14.28 -8.25 6.61
N ALA A 41 -14.72 -9.10 5.69
CA ALA A 41 -15.84 -8.81 4.80
C ALA A 41 -17.17 -8.68 5.59
N PRO A 42 -18.11 -7.82 5.13
CA PRO A 42 -18.08 -7.04 3.91
C PRO A 42 -17.51 -5.62 4.08
N HIS A 43 -16.95 -5.29 5.24
CA HIS A 43 -16.58 -3.92 5.63
C HIS A 43 -15.07 -3.74 5.78
N GLY A 44 -14.32 -4.52 4.99
CA GLY A 44 -12.87 -4.57 5.03
C GLY A 44 -12.33 -5.82 4.36
N HIS A 45 -11.02 -5.98 4.42
CA HIS A 45 -10.31 -7.16 3.95
C HIS A 45 -9.17 -7.56 4.88
N ILE A 46 -8.83 -8.84 4.86
CA ILE A 46 -7.78 -9.41 5.71
C ILE A 46 -6.39 -9.22 5.10
N HIS A 47 -5.47 -8.73 5.92
CA HIS A 47 -4.04 -8.87 5.70
C HIS A 47 -3.53 -10.09 6.44
N ARG A 48 -2.76 -10.91 5.73
CA ARG A 48 -2.11 -12.09 6.30
C ARG A 48 -0.62 -11.83 6.37
N GLU A 49 -0.10 -11.65 7.58
CA GLU A 49 1.31 -11.34 7.84
C GLU A 49 1.93 -12.39 8.78
N PRO A 50 3.26 -12.61 8.72
CA PRO A 50 3.94 -13.54 9.62
C PRO A 50 3.71 -13.26 11.10
N GLU A 51 3.52 -11.99 11.46
CA GLU A 51 3.28 -11.53 12.84
C GLU A 51 1.82 -11.69 13.29
N GLY A 52 0.91 -11.97 12.36
CA GLY A 52 -0.51 -12.16 12.63
C GLY A 52 -1.40 -11.53 11.56
N ASP A 53 -2.58 -12.11 11.39
CA ASP A 53 -3.61 -11.59 10.53
C ASP A 53 -4.27 -10.35 11.15
N TRP A 54 -4.66 -9.39 10.31
CA TRP A 54 -5.34 -8.18 10.75
C TRP A 54 -6.32 -7.66 9.71
N CYS A 55 -7.42 -7.03 10.14
CA CYS A 55 -8.40 -6.42 9.24
C CYS A 55 -8.05 -4.97 8.88
N HIS A 56 -7.93 -4.69 7.59
CA HIS A 56 -8.06 -3.34 7.06
C HIS A 56 -9.54 -3.08 6.83
N CYS A 57 -10.13 -2.25 7.70
CA CYS A 57 -11.56 -1.93 7.64
C CYS A 57 -11.83 -0.72 6.73
N ASP A 58 -12.96 -0.78 6.03
CA ASP A 58 -13.45 0.30 5.19
C ASP A 58 -13.79 1.54 6.03
N ARG A 59 -13.88 2.68 5.36
CA ARG A 59 -14.26 3.97 5.96
C ARG A 59 -15.55 3.82 6.80
N GLY A 60 -15.47 4.25 8.05
CA GLY A 60 -16.57 4.14 9.02
C GLY A 60 -16.64 2.82 9.78
N TYR A 61 -15.60 1.99 9.65
CA TYR A 61 -15.42 0.77 10.41
C TYR A 61 -14.03 0.74 11.06
N LEU A 62 -13.95 0.14 12.23
CA LEU A 62 -12.71 -0.13 12.96
C LEU A 62 -12.50 -1.62 13.09
N ALA A 63 -11.24 -2.04 13.19
CA ALA A 63 -10.92 -3.39 13.59
C ALA A 63 -11.48 -3.64 15.00
N SER A 64 -12.22 -4.75 15.15
CA SER A 64 -12.67 -5.23 16.46
C SER A 64 -11.49 -5.42 17.42
N GLU A 65 -11.76 -5.52 18.73
CA GLU A 65 -10.71 -5.78 19.73
C GLU A 65 -9.90 -7.05 19.43
N GLN A 66 -10.50 -8.03 18.76
CA GLN A 66 -9.85 -9.27 18.34
C GLN A 66 -9.10 -9.15 17.00
N GLY A 67 -9.15 -8.00 16.33
CA GLY A 67 -8.42 -7.69 15.10
C GLY A 67 -8.91 -8.37 13.82
N LEU A 68 -9.85 -9.32 13.92
CA LEU A 68 -10.30 -10.19 12.83
C LEU A 68 -11.78 -9.99 12.45
N SER A 69 -12.29 -8.78 12.63
CA SER A 69 -13.57 -8.35 12.06
C SER A 69 -13.65 -6.82 12.04
N CYS A 70 -14.52 -6.28 11.20
CA CYS A 70 -14.77 -4.84 11.10
C CYS A 70 -16.11 -4.49 11.75
N VAL A 71 -16.07 -3.59 12.74
CA VAL A 71 -17.25 -3.09 13.46
C VAL A 71 -17.46 -1.63 13.11
N THR A 72 -18.71 -1.17 13.10
CA THR A 72 -19.00 0.24 12.84
C THR A 72 -18.26 1.12 13.85
N ASP A 73 -17.58 2.13 13.33
CA ASP A 73 -16.95 3.17 14.14
C ASP A 73 -18.04 4.07 14.73
N PRO A 74 -18.25 4.09 16.06
CA PRO A 74 -19.28 4.90 16.69
C PRO A 74 -19.00 6.41 16.58
N ASP A 75 -17.74 6.79 16.37
CA ASP A 75 -17.31 8.17 16.27
C ASP A 75 -17.21 8.65 14.81
N TYR A 76 -17.43 7.75 13.84
CA TYR A 76 -17.41 8.10 12.44
C TYR A 76 -18.60 8.97 12.06
N VAL A 77 -18.30 10.18 11.62
CA VAL A 77 -19.24 11.09 10.98
C VAL A 77 -19.03 10.99 9.46
N PRO A 78 -20.01 10.47 8.69
CA PRO A 78 -19.95 10.51 7.24
C PRO A 78 -19.78 11.95 6.78
N ARG A 79 -18.74 12.20 5.99
CA ARG A 79 -18.54 13.48 5.33
C ARG A 79 -19.02 13.41 3.88
N GLU A 80 -19.59 14.51 3.41
CA GLU A 80 -19.87 14.67 1.99
C GLU A 80 -18.61 15.18 1.29
N GLY A 81 -18.11 14.39 0.33
CA GLY A 81 -16.92 14.74 -0.45
C GLY A 81 -15.59 14.51 0.28
N PHE A 82 -14.51 14.98 -0.35
CA PHE A 82 -13.15 14.92 0.16
C PHE A 82 -12.68 16.34 0.47
N ASP A 83 -12.27 16.58 1.72
CA ASP A 83 -11.66 17.85 2.09
C ASP A 83 -10.19 17.84 1.68
N PHE A 84 -9.83 18.70 0.74
CA PHE A 84 -8.45 18.86 0.28
C PHE A 84 -7.64 19.86 1.12
N GLY A 85 -8.15 20.26 2.29
CA GLY A 85 -7.46 21.14 3.23
C GLY A 85 -7.10 22.48 2.61
N ASP A 86 -5.81 22.83 2.63
CA ASP A 86 -5.27 24.09 2.12
C ASP A 86 -5.25 24.22 0.58
N LYS A 87 -5.81 23.24 -0.14
CA LYS A 87 -5.90 23.21 -1.61
C LYS A 87 -4.53 23.25 -2.30
N GLY A 88 -3.50 22.72 -1.65
CA GLY A 88 -2.16 22.56 -2.17
C GLY A 88 -1.22 23.73 -1.89
N GLU A 89 -1.57 24.64 -0.97
CA GLU A 89 -0.67 25.72 -0.55
C GLU A 89 0.62 25.14 0.05
N HIS A 90 0.51 24.24 1.02
CA HIS A 90 1.66 23.58 1.64
C HIS A 90 2.43 22.70 0.67
N ALA A 91 1.74 21.87 -0.14
CA ALA A 91 2.39 21.06 -1.16
C ALA A 91 3.20 21.91 -2.17
N CYS A 92 2.67 23.08 -2.55
CA CYS A 92 3.36 24.04 -3.41
C CYS A 92 4.62 24.64 -2.76
N TRP A 93 4.65 24.78 -1.43
CA TRP A 93 5.86 25.20 -0.73
C TRP A 93 7.01 24.22 -0.99
N HIS A 94 6.75 22.90 -0.98
CA HIS A 94 7.76 21.87 -1.25
C HIS A 94 8.29 21.88 -2.68
N VAL A 95 7.51 22.37 -3.65
CA VAL A 95 7.99 22.52 -5.04
C VAL A 95 9.15 23.52 -5.13
N THR A 96 9.18 24.53 -4.26
CA THR A 96 10.21 25.57 -4.27
C THR A 96 11.33 25.30 -3.26
N ASN A 97 10.99 24.71 -2.11
CA ASN A 97 11.90 24.61 -0.97
C ASN A 97 12.40 23.18 -0.71
N GLY A 98 11.78 22.19 -1.34
CA GLY A 98 12.07 20.78 -1.11
C GLY A 98 11.58 20.28 0.26
N PRO A 99 12.10 19.14 0.75
CA PRO A 99 13.11 18.28 0.10
C PRO A 99 12.80 17.86 -1.34
N PHE A 100 13.86 17.65 -2.13
CA PHE A 100 13.75 17.22 -3.53
C PHE A 100 14.29 15.80 -3.70
N ALA A 101 13.56 14.98 -4.42
CA ALA A 101 14.00 13.65 -4.82
C ALA A 101 13.73 13.41 -6.30
N THR A 102 14.51 12.54 -6.93
CA THR A 102 14.25 12.08 -8.31
C THR A 102 14.17 10.57 -8.30
N VAL A 103 13.05 10.05 -8.83
CA VAL A 103 12.80 8.62 -8.92
C VAL A 103 12.56 8.23 -10.38
N THR A 104 13.01 7.03 -10.75
CA THR A 104 12.77 6.48 -12.09
C THR A 104 11.91 5.24 -11.96
N ALA A 105 10.81 5.21 -12.69
CA ALA A 105 9.87 4.10 -12.69
C ALA A 105 10.54 2.79 -13.10
N SER A 106 10.08 1.69 -12.49
CA SER A 106 10.39 0.34 -12.94
C SER A 106 9.08 -0.43 -13.27
N PRO A 107 9.16 -1.66 -13.78
CA PRO A 107 8.00 -2.55 -13.87
C PRO A 107 7.50 -3.04 -12.49
N GLU A 108 8.31 -2.91 -11.45
CA GLU A 108 8.04 -3.39 -10.10
C GLU A 108 7.71 -2.22 -9.15
N ARG A 109 7.39 -2.52 -7.88
CA ARG A 109 7.06 -1.53 -6.84
C ARG A 109 8.28 -0.77 -6.30
N GLN A 110 9.46 -0.94 -6.88
CA GLN A 110 10.65 -0.15 -6.52
C GLN A 110 10.98 0.81 -7.66
N PRO A 111 11.32 2.08 -7.41
CA PRO A 111 11.57 2.69 -6.10
C PRO A 111 10.30 3.11 -5.34
N ARG A 112 10.46 3.55 -4.09
CA ARG A 112 9.40 4.10 -3.23
C ARG A 112 9.26 5.62 -3.39
N VAL A 113 8.07 6.13 -3.08
CA VAL A 113 7.69 7.56 -3.11
C VAL A 113 6.97 7.99 -1.82
N ASP A 114 7.49 7.59 -0.67
CA ASP A 114 6.83 7.77 0.63
C ASP A 114 7.58 8.64 1.64
N ASP A 115 8.59 9.41 1.20
CA ASP A 115 9.08 10.52 1.98
C ASP A 115 8.02 11.62 1.99
N PHE A 116 7.57 11.98 3.19
CA PHE A 116 6.64 13.09 3.42
C PHE A 116 7.28 14.42 3.06
N HIS A 117 6.45 15.44 2.77
CA HIS A 117 6.89 16.80 2.50
C HIS A 117 7.94 16.90 1.37
N THR A 118 7.96 15.92 0.45
CA THR A 118 9.00 15.80 -0.58
C THR A 118 8.42 16.04 -1.96
N HIS A 119 9.07 16.91 -2.73
CA HIS A 119 8.79 17.08 -4.14
C HIS A 119 9.63 16.10 -4.98
N TYR A 120 8.95 15.10 -5.52
CA TYR A 120 9.51 14.11 -6.41
C TYR A 120 9.47 14.59 -7.86
N THR A 121 10.63 14.56 -8.52
CA THR A 121 10.71 14.48 -9.99
C THR A 121 10.60 13.02 -10.41
N VAL A 122 9.45 12.64 -10.94
CA VAL A 122 9.16 11.29 -11.40
C VAL A 122 9.55 11.15 -12.86
N LYS A 123 10.42 10.17 -13.18
CA LYS A 123 10.73 9.76 -14.55
C LYS A 123 9.93 8.51 -14.89
N LEU A 124 9.12 8.58 -15.93
CA LEU A 124 8.29 7.47 -16.40
C LEU A 124 9.07 6.59 -17.38
N ARG A 125 8.77 5.29 -17.39
CA ARG A 125 9.36 4.32 -18.30
C ARG A 125 8.51 4.20 -19.57
N PRO A 126 9.12 3.99 -20.76
CA PRO A 126 8.36 3.71 -21.97
C PRO A 126 7.69 2.33 -21.88
N GLU A 127 6.44 2.23 -22.32
CA GLU A 127 5.68 0.99 -22.45
C GLU A 127 4.63 1.14 -23.56
N ASN A 128 4.62 0.21 -24.53
CA ASN A 128 3.64 0.17 -25.63
C ASN A 128 3.45 1.51 -26.38
N GLY A 129 4.54 2.27 -26.57
CA GLY A 129 4.51 3.57 -27.26
C GLY A 129 4.04 4.75 -26.40
N GLN A 130 3.71 4.52 -25.13
CA GLN A 130 3.43 5.53 -24.13
C GLN A 130 4.44 5.44 -22.98
N SER A 131 4.23 6.22 -21.93
CA SER A 131 5.01 6.20 -20.70
C SER A 131 4.12 5.82 -19.51
N VAL A 132 4.68 5.02 -18.61
CA VAL A 132 4.03 4.55 -17.39
C VAL A 132 4.99 4.69 -16.20
N GLY A 133 4.43 4.77 -14.99
CA GLY A 133 5.18 4.78 -13.75
C GLY A 133 4.65 3.73 -12.80
N THR A 134 5.50 3.01 -12.09
CA THR A 134 5.07 2.11 -11.00
C THR A 134 6.04 2.30 -9.85
N PHE A 135 5.47 2.52 -8.66
CA PHE A 135 6.18 2.88 -7.44
C PHE A 135 5.53 2.24 -6.22
N GLY A 136 6.33 2.03 -5.19
CA GLY A 136 5.85 1.62 -3.88
C GLY A 136 5.50 2.85 -3.04
N PHE A 137 4.44 2.76 -2.26
CA PHE A 137 4.09 3.79 -1.28
C PHE A 137 3.66 3.11 0.01
N LYS A 138 4.34 3.37 1.13
CA LYS A 138 3.91 2.90 2.45
C LYS A 138 3.26 4.06 3.19
N ALA A 139 1.97 3.94 3.50
CA ALA A 139 1.31 4.90 4.36
C ALA A 139 1.88 4.82 5.79
N TRP A 140 2.11 5.97 6.40
CA TRP A 140 2.66 6.10 7.75
C TRP A 140 1.61 6.41 8.82
N ALA A 141 0.38 6.67 8.38
CA ALA A 141 -0.81 6.91 9.18
C ALA A 141 -2.04 6.40 8.43
N SER A 142 -3.12 6.15 9.15
CA SER A 142 -4.44 5.96 8.55
C SER A 142 -5.12 7.31 8.33
N GLY A 143 -5.92 7.42 7.27
CA GLY A 143 -6.72 8.60 6.96
C GLY A 143 -6.46 9.12 5.56
N ASP A 144 -6.58 10.43 5.39
CA ASP A 144 -6.63 11.06 4.08
C ASP A 144 -5.25 11.38 3.53
N PHE A 145 -4.97 10.90 2.33
CA PHE A 145 -3.77 11.23 1.58
C PHE A 145 -4.15 11.93 0.29
N VAL A 146 -3.33 12.91 -0.10
CA VAL A 146 -3.48 13.62 -1.37
C VAL A 146 -2.22 13.45 -2.20
N LEU A 147 -2.41 12.92 -3.40
CA LEU A 147 -1.39 12.90 -4.44
C LEU A 147 -1.54 14.18 -5.27
N TYR A 148 -0.58 15.09 -5.13
CA TYR A 148 -0.48 16.32 -5.90
C TYR A 148 0.38 16.07 -7.14
N LEU A 149 -0.15 16.37 -8.32
CA LEU A 149 0.52 16.13 -9.59
C LEU A 149 0.78 17.45 -10.32
N SER A 150 1.92 17.54 -11.00
CA SER A 150 2.24 18.69 -11.86
C SER A 150 1.36 18.84 -13.10
N THR A 151 0.42 17.92 -13.33
CA THR A 151 -0.41 17.85 -14.52
C THR A 151 -1.71 17.09 -14.21
N PRO A 152 -2.86 17.51 -14.79
CA PRO A 152 -4.10 16.74 -14.69
C PRO A 152 -4.17 15.57 -15.69
N ASP A 153 -3.35 15.60 -16.75
CA ASP A 153 -3.44 14.65 -17.88
C ASP A 153 -2.84 13.25 -17.63
N VAL A 154 -2.45 12.94 -16.39
CA VAL A 154 -1.83 11.66 -16.04
C VAL A 154 -2.75 10.94 -15.06
N ALA A 155 -3.34 9.85 -15.51
CA ALA A 155 -4.12 8.97 -14.65
C ALA A 155 -3.25 8.40 -13.53
N VAL A 156 -3.84 8.28 -12.35
CA VAL A 156 -3.23 7.66 -11.18
C VAL A 156 -4.07 6.46 -10.79
N THR A 157 -3.41 5.37 -10.44
CA THR A 157 -4.06 4.22 -9.82
C THR A 157 -3.29 3.85 -8.56
N VAL A 158 -4.02 3.63 -7.47
CA VAL A 158 -3.46 3.11 -6.22
C VAL A 158 -4.00 1.70 -6.02
N LYS A 159 -3.12 0.75 -5.73
CA LYS A 159 -3.48 -0.63 -5.42
C LYS A 159 -2.93 -1.09 -4.10
N GLU A 160 -3.69 -1.93 -3.44
CA GLU A 160 -3.31 -2.71 -2.28
C GLU A 160 -3.33 -4.19 -2.65
N GLY A 161 -2.15 -4.78 -2.84
CA GLY A 161 -2.07 -6.07 -3.53
C GLY A 161 -2.64 -5.94 -4.95
N GLU A 162 -3.69 -6.70 -5.26
CA GLU A 162 -4.43 -6.61 -6.52
C GLU A 162 -5.67 -5.72 -6.45
N ARG A 163 -6.11 -5.34 -5.23
CA ARG A 163 -7.30 -4.51 -5.01
C ARG A 163 -7.00 -3.08 -5.46
N VAL A 164 -7.88 -2.50 -6.26
CA VAL A 164 -7.83 -1.08 -6.60
C VAL A 164 -8.43 -0.28 -5.44
N VAL A 165 -7.70 0.74 -4.99
CA VAL A 165 -8.20 1.73 -4.03
C VAL A 165 -8.79 2.86 -4.86
N GLU A 166 -10.11 3.03 -4.80
CA GLU A 166 -10.78 4.08 -5.52
C GLU A 166 -10.42 5.46 -4.92
N PRO A 167 -10.16 6.47 -5.74
CA PRO A 167 -9.98 7.83 -5.24
C PRO A 167 -11.28 8.33 -4.63
N VAL A 168 -11.19 8.96 -3.46
CA VAL A 168 -12.35 9.57 -2.78
C VAL A 168 -12.78 10.87 -3.48
N GLY A 169 -11.83 11.55 -4.13
CA GLY A 169 -12.11 12.73 -4.92
C GLY A 169 -10.92 13.18 -5.75
N ALA A 170 -11.17 14.10 -6.68
CA ALA A 170 -10.13 14.75 -7.45
C ALA A 170 -10.53 16.19 -7.79
N GLN A 171 -9.58 17.13 -7.72
CA GLN A 171 -9.81 18.52 -8.13
C GLN A 171 -8.50 19.22 -8.50
N ALA A 172 -8.60 20.37 -9.16
CA ALA A 172 -7.44 21.21 -9.45
C ALA A 172 -6.86 21.84 -8.17
N THR A 173 -5.55 22.05 -8.14
CA THR A 173 -4.88 22.82 -7.08
C THR A 173 -5.27 24.31 -7.10
N GLY A 174 -5.09 24.99 -5.97
CA GLY A 174 -5.18 26.44 -5.90
C GLY A 174 -4.01 27.15 -6.63
N PRO A 175 -4.12 28.47 -6.88
CA PRO A 175 -3.14 29.24 -7.64
C PRO A 175 -1.89 29.62 -6.83
N PHE A 176 -1.32 28.67 -6.09
CA PHE A 176 -0.17 28.91 -5.19
C PHE A 176 1.18 28.70 -5.87
N CYS A 177 1.25 27.79 -6.84
CA CYS A 177 2.44 27.56 -7.65
C CYS A 177 2.08 27.00 -9.03
N ASP A 178 3.05 27.07 -9.95
CA ASP A 178 2.92 26.45 -11.27
C ASP A 178 3.34 24.98 -11.31
N GLY A 179 3.96 24.49 -10.25
CA GLY A 179 4.50 23.13 -10.19
C GLY A 179 3.48 22.03 -9.94
N LEU A 180 2.29 22.35 -9.43
CA LEU A 180 1.22 21.40 -9.10
C LEU A 180 -0.11 21.90 -9.69
N LYS A 181 -0.87 21.00 -10.31
CA LYS A 181 -2.09 21.32 -11.07
C LYS A 181 -3.29 20.46 -10.70
N GLN A 182 -3.06 19.29 -10.09
CA GLN A 182 -4.11 18.33 -9.76
C GLN A 182 -3.88 17.73 -8.37
N MET A 183 -4.97 17.49 -7.65
CA MET A 183 -5.02 16.78 -6.39
C MET A 183 -5.91 15.55 -6.56
N VAL A 184 -5.45 14.39 -6.09
CA VAL A 184 -6.24 13.15 -6.05
C VAL A 184 -6.21 12.62 -4.62
N GLY A 185 -7.38 12.60 -3.99
CA GLY A 185 -7.57 12.19 -2.60
C GLY A 185 -7.83 10.70 -2.48
N TYR A 186 -7.16 10.06 -1.54
CA TYR A 186 -7.32 8.66 -1.17
C TYR A 186 -7.48 8.55 0.35
N GLU A 187 -8.16 7.50 0.78
CA GLU A 187 -8.11 7.07 2.18
C GLU A 187 -7.21 5.84 2.24
N LEU A 188 -6.14 5.93 3.03
CA LEU A 188 -5.13 4.89 3.16
C LEU A 188 -4.99 4.49 4.63
N THR A 189 -4.44 3.31 4.87
CA THR A 189 -4.31 2.70 6.19
C THR A 189 -2.85 2.59 6.57
N ASP A 190 -2.54 2.92 7.82
CA ASP A 190 -1.18 2.87 8.36
C ASP A 190 -0.51 1.52 8.07
N LYS A 191 0.80 1.58 7.77
CA LYS A 191 1.69 0.45 7.46
C LYS A 191 1.37 -0.33 6.19
N VAL A 192 0.23 -0.13 5.55
CA VAL A 192 -0.08 -0.78 4.27
C VAL A 192 0.89 -0.31 3.19
N GLN A 193 1.38 -1.28 2.41
CA GLN A 193 2.20 -1.03 1.25
C GLN A 193 1.37 -1.06 -0.03
N TYR A 194 1.22 0.10 -0.62
CA TYR A 194 0.51 0.34 -1.86
C TYR A 194 1.44 0.32 -3.08
N THR A 195 0.83 0.05 -4.23
CA THR A 195 1.42 0.30 -5.56
C THR A 195 0.77 1.52 -6.14
N VAL A 196 1.56 2.54 -6.46
CA VAL A 196 1.10 3.74 -7.16
C VAL A 196 1.55 3.64 -8.60
N THR A 197 0.59 3.74 -9.52
CA THR A 197 0.83 3.70 -10.96
C THR A 197 0.43 5.02 -11.61
N PHE A 198 1.26 5.50 -12.53
CA PHE A 198 1.01 6.70 -13.34
C PHE A 198 0.91 6.33 -14.82
N GLY A 199 -0.03 6.94 -15.54
CA GLY A 199 -0.24 6.70 -16.96
C GLY A 199 -1.16 5.51 -17.26
N PRO A 200 -1.22 5.04 -18.51
CA PRO A 200 -0.39 5.44 -19.66
C PRO A 200 -0.52 6.91 -20.07
N THR A 201 0.58 7.55 -20.49
CA THR A 201 0.62 8.95 -20.92
C THR A 201 1.70 9.23 -21.96
N ALA A 202 1.60 10.35 -22.71
CA ALA A 202 2.67 10.80 -23.61
C ALA A 202 3.83 11.51 -22.89
N ARG A 203 3.63 11.92 -21.63
CA ARG A 203 4.67 12.59 -20.83
C ARG A 203 5.72 11.58 -20.37
N THR A 204 6.99 11.97 -20.36
CA THR A 204 8.09 11.11 -19.87
C THR A 204 8.39 11.32 -18.39
N GLY A 205 7.66 12.21 -17.71
CA GLY A 205 7.82 12.53 -16.30
C GLY A 205 6.76 13.48 -15.77
N LEU A 206 6.68 13.58 -14.44
CA LEU A 206 5.82 14.53 -13.73
C LEU A 206 6.46 14.95 -12.39
N GLY A 207 6.00 16.06 -11.84
CA GLY A 207 6.20 16.42 -10.44
C GLY A 207 5.13 15.78 -9.57
N LEU A 208 5.54 15.26 -8.41
CA LEU A 208 4.67 14.59 -7.44
C LEU A 208 4.99 15.08 -6.02
N VAL A 209 3.95 15.36 -5.24
CA VAL A 209 4.01 15.49 -3.78
C VAL A 209 2.91 14.61 -3.21
N ILE A 210 3.17 13.90 -2.11
CA ILE A 210 2.18 13.11 -1.40
C ILE A 210 2.11 13.61 0.04
N GLU A 211 0.93 14.05 0.46
CA GLU A 211 0.69 14.54 1.83
C GLU A 211 -0.41 13.74 2.51
N HIS A 212 -0.30 13.61 3.84
CA HIS A 212 -1.40 13.20 4.71
C HIS A 212 -2.11 14.45 5.24
N LEU A 213 -3.43 14.47 5.23
CA LEU A 213 -4.24 15.55 5.80
C LEU A 213 -4.60 15.18 7.25
N GLN A 214 -4.28 16.08 8.19
CA GLN A 214 -4.69 16.00 9.59
C GLN A 214 -5.91 16.88 9.85
#